data_AF-A0A2R6FPP9-F1
#
_entry.id   AF-A0A2R6FPP9-F1
#
_cell.length_a   1.000
_cell.length_b   1.000
_cell.length_c   1.000
_cell.angle_alpha   90.00
_cell.angle_beta   90.00
_cell.angle_gamma   90.00
#
_symmetry.space_group_name_H-M   'P 1'
#
loop_
_entity.id
_entity.type
_entity.pdbx_description
1 polymer ?
#
loop_
_entity_poly.entity_id
_entity_poly.type
_entity_poly.pdbx_seq_one_letter_code
_entity_poly.pdbx_strand_id
1 'polypeptide(L)' 'EEFEEQFVQQGYDTSRDIDETLDIGWDLLSMLPKPELNRIDEENIEEHYREDVEAEVAVG' A
#
# COMPACT_ATOMS: atom_id res chain seq x y z
N GLU A 1 3.54 3.78 11.43
CA GLU A 1 2.36 3.33 12.21
C GLU A 1 1.20 2.95 11.31
N GLU A 2 1.04 3.63 10.15
CA GLU A 2 -0.02 3.33 9.15
C GLU A 2 -0.17 1.85 8.77
N PHE A 3 0.92 1.09 8.60
CA PHE A 3 0.81 -0.34 8.33
C PHE A 3 0.10 -1.12 9.45
N GLU A 4 0.43 -0.85 10.71
CA GLU A 4 -0.23 -1.53 11.83
C GLU A 4 -1.70 -1.12 11.94
N GLU A 5 -2.01 0.17 11.79
CA GLU A 5 -3.36 0.69 11.95
C GLU A 5 -4.29 0.29 10.79
N GLN A 6 -3.81 0.34 9.54
CA GLN A 6 -4.65 0.13 8.36
C GLN A 6 -4.65 -1.33 7.87
N PHE A 7 -3.51 -2.02 7.94
CA PHE A 7 -3.39 -3.39 7.43
C PHE A 7 -3.59 -4.46 8.50
N VAL A 8 -2.97 -4.30 9.67
CA VAL A 8 -2.96 -5.34 10.72
C VAL A 8 -4.16 -5.22 11.66
N GLN A 9 -4.52 -4.01 12.10
CA GLN A 9 -5.56 -3.77 13.09
C GLN A 9 -6.97 -3.69 12.47
N GLN A 10 -7.44 -4.81 11.90
CA GLN A 10 -8.74 -4.84 11.21
C GLN A 10 -9.95 -4.89 12.16
N GLY A 11 -9.74 -5.28 13.42
CA GLY A 11 -10.82 -5.54 14.38
C GLY A 11 -11.48 -6.91 14.20
N TYR A 12 -12.37 -7.28 15.13
CA TYR A 12 -12.97 -8.62 15.16
C TYR A 12 -14.16 -8.81 14.21
N ASP A 13 -14.79 -7.71 13.79
CA ASP A 13 -16.02 -7.71 12.98
C ASP A 13 -15.76 -7.41 11.49
N THR A 14 -14.51 -7.17 11.11
CA THR A 14 -14.14 -6.87 9.73
C THR A 14 -13.83 -8.15 8.98
N SER A 15 -14.55 -8.39 7.89
CA SER A 15 -14.24 -9.44 6.92
C SER A 15 -13.92 -8.77 5.59
N ARG A 16 -12.63 -8.70 5.25
CA ARG A 16 -12.18 -8.17 3.96
C ARG A 16 -12.08 -9.29 2.94
N ASP A 17 -12.40 -8.96 1.70
CA ASP A 17 -12.04 -9.83 0.59
C ASP A 17 -10.55 -9.70 0.26
N ILE A 18 -10.04 -10.65 -0.52
CA ILE A 18 -8.61 -10.66 -0.85
C ILE A 18 -8.23 -9.44 -1.69
N ASP A 19 -9.10 -9.02 -2.60
CA ASP A 19 -8.88 -7.86 -3.46
C ASP A 19 -8.76 -6.58 -2.63
N GLU A 20 -9.66 -6.37 -1.66
CA GLU A 20 -9.61 -5.23 -0.74
C GLU A 20 -8.33 -5.23 0.11
N THR A 21 -7.89 -6.41 0.55
CA THR A 21 -6.63 -6.54 1.30
C THR A 21 -5.43 -6.14 0.44
N LEU A 22 -5.41 -6.56 -0.83
CA LEU A 22 -4.33 -6.22 -1.77
C LEU A 22 -4.34 -4.72 -2.10
N ASP A 23 -5.51 -4.12 -2.30
CA ASP A 23 -5.65 -2.68 -2.54
C ASP A 23 -5.06 -1.84 -1.40
N ILE A 24 -5.37 -2.18 -0.15
CA ILE A 24 -4.81 -1.50 1.02
C ILE A 24 -3.29 -1.73 1.12
N GLY A 25 -2.84 -2.93 0.79
CA GLY A 25 -1.41 -3.24 0.72
C GLY A 25 -0.68 -2.34 -0.28
N TRP A 26 -1.25 -2.15 -1.47
CA TRP A 26 -0.69 -1.27 -2.49
C TRP A 26 -0.75 0.22 -2.14
N ASP A 27 -1.80 0.68 -1.43
CA ASP A 27 -1.83 2.04 -0.88
C ASP A 27 -0.64 2.30 0.05
N LEU A 28 -0.41 1.38 0.99
CA LEU A 28 0.66 1.49 1.97
C LEU A 28 2.05 1.36 1.33
N LEU A 29 2.20 0.47 0.34
CA LEU A 29 3.45 0.32 -0.42
C LEU A 29 3.74 1.55 -1.28
N SER A 30 2.71 2.23 -1.80
CA SER A 30 2.86 3.42 -2.64
C SER A 30 3.26 4.66 -1.85
N MET A 31 3.22 4.62 -0.52
CA MET A 31 3.81 5.66 0.35
C MET A 31 5.34 5.59 0.39
N LEU A 32 5.92 4.44 0.02
CA LEU A 32 7.36 4.26 -0.09
C LEU A 32 7.80 4.59 -1.51
N PRO A 33 8.98 5.22 -1.69
CA PRO A 33 9.46 5.53 -3.03
C PRO A 33 9.73 4.25 -3.83
N LYS A 34 9.36 4.25 -5.13
CA LYS A 34 9.57 3.12 -6.06
C LYS A 34 10.89 2.35 -5.89
N PRO A 35 12.09 2.98 -5.76
CA PRO A 35 13.35 2.24 -5.59
C PRO A 35 13.43 1.38 -4.31
N GLU A 36 12.62 1.65 -3.28
CA GLU A 36 12.58 0.86 -2.05
C GLU A 36 11.78 -0.45 -2.23
N LEU A 37 10.95 -0.57 -3.27
CA LEU A 37 10.15 -1.75 -3.61
C LEU A 37 10.96 -2.83 -4.36
N ASN A 38 12.16 -3.11 -3.87
CA ASN A 38 13.17 -3.96 -4.51
C ASN A 38 12.87 -5.47 -4.56
N ARG A 39 11.73 -5.91 -4.01
CA ARG A 39 11.28 -7.33 -4.03
C ARG A 39 10.05 -7.57 -4.90
N ILE A 40 9.57 -6.52 -5.58
CA ILE A 40 8.38 -6.56 -6.41
C ILE A 40 8.83 -6.40 -7.86
N ASP A 41 8.29 -7.23 -8.75
CA ASP A 41 8.59 -7.16 -10.17
C ASP A 41 8.06 -5.87 -10.80
N GLU A 42 8.78 -5.35 -11.80
CA GLU A 42 8.47 -4.06 -12.44
C GLU A 42 7.05 -4.01 -13.02
N GLU A 43 6.58 -5.11 -13.62
CA GLU A 43 5.21 -5.24 -14.15
C GLU A 43 4.14 -4.97 -13.06
N ASN A 44 4.34 -5.49 -11.85
CA ASN A 44 3.40 -5.27 -10.74
C ASN A 44 3.47 -3.84 -10.22
N ILE A 45 4.66 -3.23 -10.22
CA ILE A 45 4.83 -1.83 -9.87
C ILE A 45 4.12 -0.95 -10.89
N GLU A 46 4.27 -1.22 -12.19
CA GLU A 46 3.61 -0.45 -13.25
C GLU A 46 2.07 -0.57 -13.20
N GLU A 47 1.54 -1.72 -12.81
CA GLU A 47 0.09 -1.94 -12.76
C GLU A 47 -0.57 -1.39 -11.49
N HIS A 48 0.10 -1.44 -10.34
CA HIS A 48 -0.54 -1.21 -9.04
C HIS A 48 0.03 -0.05 -8.22
N TYR A 49 1.22 0.47 -8.55
CA TYR A 49 1.83 1.55 -7.79
C TYR A 49 1.13 2.89 -8.02
N ARG A 50 0.75 3.56 -6.92
CA ARG A 50 -0.01 4.82 -6.94
C ARG A 50 0.93 6.01 -6.76
N GLU A 51 1.40 6.58 -7.87
CA GLU A 51 2.35 7.70 -7.89
C GLU A 51 1.81 8.98 -7.21
N ASP A 52 0.48 9.12 -7.13
CA ASP A 52 -0.17 10.26 -6.49
C ASP A 52 0.07 10.28 -4.96
N VAL A 53 0.21 9.10 -4.35
CA VAL A 53 0.38 8.94 -2.90
C VAL A 53 1.74 9.46 -2.44
N GLU A 54 2.83 9.18 -3.19
CA GLU A 54 4.18 9.71 -2.90
C GLU A 54 4.18 11.25 -2.78
N ALA A 55 3.39 11.94 -3.62
CA ALA A 55 3.33 13.39 -3.64
C ALA A 55 2.67 13.99 -2.40
N GLU A 56 1.75 13.26 -1.76
CA GLU A 56 1.04 13.71 -0.56
C GLU A 56 1.89 13.53 0.71
N VAL A 57 2.64 12.43 0.81
CA VAL A 57 3.55 12.19 1.95
C VAL A 57 4.76 13.11 1.93
N ALA A 58 5.27 13.49 0.75
CA ALA A 58 6.41 14.39 0.61
C ALA A 58 6.10 15.86 1.00
N VAL A 59 4.82 16.20 1.20
CA VAL A 59 4.35 17.57 1.50
C VAL A 59 3.96 17.74 2.99
N GLY A 60 3.92 16.66 3.78
CA GLY A 60 3.65 16.68 5.23
C GLY A 60 4.90 16.72 6.10
#